data_AF-A0A849V910-F1
#
_entry.id   AF-A0A849V910-F1
#
_cell.length_a   1.000
_cell.length_b   1.000
_cell.length_c   1.000
_cell.angle_alpha   90.00
_cell.angle_beta   90.00
_cell.angle_gamma   90.00
#
_symmetry.space_group_name_H-M   'P 1'
#
loop_
_entity.id
_entity.type
_entity.pdbx_description
1 polymer ?
#
loop_
_entity_poly.entity_id
_entity_poly.type
_entity_poly.pdbx_seq_one_letter_code
_entity_poly.pdbx_strand_id
1 'polypeptide(L)'
;MDISTTRWNSSSSITPKTAHKAYSVASQNNTSTPNVSISPLALKLKTAQEAIDKAQLNNQALSWHSDKQTNQKHVAAAKWEFEHLSKAQLETVALDPSKTFSQAEKVAAYERWHVLDQAQLSDIQRQSLNKRATSDTKTMFEASLNAHIDSFSPLAKGMISNNYEMQAKSQFDTALKELHNSSKNGQSQYEHYYAVMVNDLFEGKEPAISSGVNGMSHANALKNPIEFLTQEDRDLLTQMYQYADQNEVDFKYIQRLASDLGNYRKHDDGKLLGNFNEGHFDAQGRQLSVEFTDRDKTTVDSLLATQSLASSALDKGFLSFMTNPGRGGISHMGSYQFLHHMVEVTAGEQTSVSADTFNKYVSASANDDRYVLNASKTSTIEFEPDVVCKNGHCEVTEKGQSNGVTITPEAGNSAPAMDLKSAALESIIQLRKHEKTQENIWYQWLAND
;
A
#
# COMPACT_ATOMS: atom_id res chain seq x y z
N MET A 1 -7.77 0.46 18.06
CA MET A 1 -8.88 -0.40 18.56
C MET A 1 -9.06 -1.53 17.57
N ASP A 2 -8.72 -2.73 18.02
CA ASP A 2 -8.78 -3.98 17.27
C ASP A 2 -10.24 -4.45 17.18
N ILE A 3 -10.74 -4.70 15.97
CA ILE A 3 -12.10 -5.21 15.70
C ILE A 3 -12.07 -6.58 15.02
N SER A 4 -10.95 -7.31 15.13
CA SER A 4 -10.75 -8.62 14.49
C SER A 4 -11.58 -9.77 15.10
N THR A 5 -12.39 -9.54 16.14
CA THR A 5 -13.21 -10.60 16.75
C THR A 5 -14.65 -10.16 16.98
N THR A 6 -15.50 -10.25 15.95
CA THR A 6 -16.96 -10.37 16.19
C THR A 6 -17.55 -11.40 15.24
N ARG A 7 -17.49 -12.67 15.66
CA ARG A 7 -18.38 -13.72 15.13
C ARG A 7 -19.79 -13.41 15.62
N TRP A 8 -20.69 -13.06 14.71
CA TRP A 8 -22.11 -12.94 15.01
C TRP A 8 -22.74 -14.34 15.03
N ASN A 9 -22.92 -14.91 16.23
CA ASN A 9 -23.74 -16.10 16.42
C ASN A 9 -25.22 -15.68 16.45
N SER A 10 -26.00 -16.10 15.45
CA SER A 10 -27.46 -16.03 15.49
C SER A 10 -28.04 -17.32 16.08
N SER A 11 -28.31 -17.35 17.38
CA SER A 11 -29.19 -18.37 17.97
C SER A 11 -30.63 -17.84 17.97
N SER A 12 -31.40 -18.27 16.99
CA SER A 12 -32.85 -18.09 16.95
C SER A 12 -33.54 -19.22 17.72
N SER A 13 -34.17 -18.88 18.84
CA SER A 13 -35.25 -19.69 19.42
C SER A 13 -36.35 -18.75 19.92
N ILE A 14 -37.43 -18.69 19.15
CA ILE A 14 -38.69 -18.02 19.49
C ILE A 14 -39.51 -18.97 20.35
N THR A 15 -40.08 -18.49 21.45
CA THR A 15 -41.44 -18.88 21.87
C THR A 15 -42.06 -17.77 22.75
N PRO A 16 -43.37 -17.49 22.64
CA PRO A 16 -43.98 -16.29 23.19
C PRO A 16 -44.81 -16.58 24.45
N LYS A 17 -44.91 -15.60 25.38
CA LYS A 17 -46.11 -15.35 26.20
C LYS A 17 -45.99 -14.09 27.08
N THR A 18 -46.89 -13.13 26.82
CA THR A 18 -47.69 -12.28 27.74
C THR A 18 -47.03 -11.81 29.06
N ALA A 19 -46.94 -10.52 29.41
CA ALA A 19 -48.05 -9.71 29.91
C ALA A 19 -47.54 -8.33 30.42
N HIS A 20 -48.46 -7.36 30.38
CA HIS A 20 -48.46 -5.97 30.84
C HIS A 20 -47.56 -5.52 32.02
N LYS A 21 -46.95 -4.33 31.91
CA LYS A 21 -47.38 -3.11 32.65
C LYS A 21 -46.54 -1.88 32.29
N ALA A 22 -47.25 -0.77 32.10
CA ALA A 22 -46.69 0.57 31.97
C ALA A 22 -46.02 1.02 33.27
N TYR A 23 -44.85 1.64 33.16
CA TYR A 23 -44.40 2.72 34.05
C TYR A 23 -43.54 3.69 33.25
N SER A 24 -44.09 4.88 33.05
CA SER A 24 -43.37 6.09 32.66
C SER A 24 -42.50 6.56 33.83
N VAL A 25 -41.18 6.59 33.65
CA VAL A 25 -40.32 7.52 34.38
C VAL A 25 -39.35 8.10 33.37
N ALA A 26 -39.54 9.38 33.08
CA ALA A 26 -38.56 10.20 32.38
C ALA A 26 -37.28 10.24 33.22
N SER A 27 -36.22 9.62 32.72
CA SER A 27 -34.86 9.88 33.15
C SER A 27 -34.11 10.41 31.92
N GLN A 28 -33.84 11.71 31.96
CA GLN A 28 -32.89 12.36 31.08
C GLN A 28 -31.51 11.77 31.34
N ASN A 29 -31.13 10.76 30.55
CA ASN A 29 -29.74 10.38 30.40
C ASN A 29 -29.25 10.91 29.06
N ASN A 30 -28.59 12.07 29.14
CA ASN A 30 -27.64 12.53 28.12
C ASN A 30 -26.55 11.46 27.97
N THR A 31 -26.73 10.54 27.03
CA THR A 31 -25.61 9.77 26.50
C THR A 31 -25.07 10.51 25.29
N SER A 32 -24.03 11.30 25.53
CA SER A 32 -23.10 11.72 24.49
C SER A 32 -22.57 10.45 23.81
N THR A 33 -23.14 10.10 22.66
CA THR A 33 -22.58 9.08 21.79
C THR A 33 -21.26 9.64 21.25
N PRO A 34 -20.13 8.94 21.42
CA PRO A 34 -18.91 9.35 20.73
C PRO A 34 -19.20 9.21 19.24
N ASN A 35 -19.13 10.32 18.50
CA ASN A 35 -19.17 10.30 17.03
C ASN A 35 -17.94 9.52 16.55
N VAL A 36 -18.08 8.21 16.37
CA VAL A 36 -17.07 7.38 15.72
C VAL A 36 -17.13 7.69 14.23
N SER A 37 -16.14 8.42 13.73
CA SER A 37 -15.95 8.66 12.30
C SER A 37 -15.56 7.34 11.63
N ILE A 38 -16.53 6.66 11.00
CA ILE A 38 -16.29 5.44 10.22
C ILE A 38 -15.75 5.87 8.85
N SER A 39 -14.62 5.30 8.42
CA SER A 39 -14.05 5.64 7.11
C SER A 39 -15.01 5.24 5.98
N PRO A 40 -15.03 6.00 4.86
CA PRO A 40 -15.86 5.65 3.70
C PRO A 40 -15.62 4.22 3.20
N LEU A 41 -14.37 3.74 3.24
CA LEU A 41 -14.01 2.37 2.86
C LEU A 41 -14.60 1.32 3.82
N ALA A 42 -14.58 1.58 5.13
CA ALA A 42 -15.17 0.67 6.12
C ALA A 42 -16.68 0.54 5.94
N LEU A 43 -17.37 1.63 5.57
CA LEU A 43 -18.78 1.59 5.23
C LEU A 43 -19.04 0.78 3.96
N LYS A 44 -18.24 0.99 2.90
CA LYS A 44 -18.33 0.21 1.65
C LYS A 44 -18.13 -1.29 1.89
N LEU A 45 -17.12 -1.66 2.68
CA LEU A 45 -16.82 -3.05 3.05
C LEU A 45 -18.00 -3.70 3.80
N LYS A 46 -18.59 -2.96 4.76
CA LYS A 46 -19.77 -3.44 5.49
C LYS A 46 -20.94 -3.71 4.54
N THR A 47 -21.26 -2.78 3.65
CA THR A 47 -22.37 -2.93 2.69
C THR A 47 -22.12 -4.09 1.72
N ALA A 48 -20.90 -4.26 1.23
CA ALA A 48 -20.54 -5.39 0.39
C ALA A 48 -20.69 -6.72 1.14
N GLN A 49 -20.25 -6.80 2.39
CA GLN A 49 -20.39 -8.01 3.21
C GLN A 49 -21.86 -8.37 3.45
N GLU A 50 -22.70 -7.40 3.82
CA GLU A 50 -24.15 -7.64 4.01
C GLU A 50 -24.81 -8.17 2.73
N ALA A 51 -24.37 -7.69 1.57
CA ALA A 51 -24.87 -8.15 0.28
C ALA A 51 -24.39 -9.56 -0.09
N ILE A 52 -23.14 -9.91 0.27
CA ILE A 52 -22.61 -11.28 0.15
C ILE A 52 -23.39 -12.23 1.04
N ASP A 53 -23.62 -11.88 2.31
CA ASP A 53 -24.36 -12.72 3.25
C ASP A 53 -25.79 -12.98 2.74
N LYS A 54 -26.42 -11.95 2.16
CA LYS A 54 -27.74 -12.07 1.51
C LYS A 54 -27.69 -12.96 0.26
N ALA A 55 -26.66 -12.85 -0.57
CA ALA A 55 -26.49 -13.70 -1.75
C ALA A 55 -26.30 -15.17 -1.37
N GLN A 56 -25.50 -15.44 -0.34
CA GLN A 56 -25.29 -16.79 0.21
C GLN A 56 -26.57 -17.38 0.80
N LEU A 57 -27.35 -16.58 1.53
CA LEU A 57 -28.65 -17.01 2.07
C LEU A 57 -29.66 -17.40 0.97
N ASN A 58 -29.51 -16.81 -0.21
CA ASN A 58 -30.31 -17.13 -1.39
C ASN A 58 -29.68 -18.22 -2.28
N ASN A 59 -28.64 -18.92 -1.83
CA ASN A 59 -27.88 -19.93 -2.58
C ASN A 59 -27.33 -19.42 -3.92
N GLN A 60 -27.03 -18.12 -4.03
CA GLN A 60 -26.42 -17.56 -5.22
C GLN A 60 -24.91 -17.81 -5.19
N ALA A 61 -24.39 -18.54 -6.18
CA ALA A 61 -22.95 -18.74 -6.34
C ALA A 61 -22.28 -17.41 -6.73
N LEU A 62 -21.27 -17.01 -5.94
CA LEU A 62 -20.42 -15.87 -6.24
C LEU A 62 -19.12 -16.40 -6.87
N SER A 63 -18.80 -15.92 -8.05
CA SER A 63 -17.58 -16.29 -8.76
C SER A 63 -16.97 -15.07 -9.42
N TRP A 64 -15.64 -15.05 -9.46
CA TRP A 64 -14.89 -13.97 -10.07
C TRP A 64 -15.00 -14.03 -11.59
N HIS A 65 -15.41 -12.94 -12.23
CA HIS A 65 -15.46 -12.81 -13.67
C HIS A 65 -14.78 -11.49 -14.06
N SER A 66 -13.68 -11.57 -14.83
CA SER A 66 -13.03 -10.36 -15.34
C SER A 66 -13.76 -9.87 -16.59
N ASP A 67 -14.38 -8.69 -16.52
CA ASP A 67 -14.86 -8.00 -17.72
C ASP A 67 -13.67 -7.42 -18.52
N LYS A 68 -13.56 -7.83 -19.79
CA LYS A 68 -12.46 -7.48 -20.72
C LYS A 68 -12.31 -5.98 -21.04
N GLN A 69 -13.19 -5.11 -20.54
CA GLN A 69 -13.26 -3.68 -20.84
C GLN A 69 -13.03 -2.77 -19.62
N THR A 70 -12.26 -3.23 -18.63
CA THR A 70 -11.98 -2.41 -17.45
C THR A 70 -10.85 -1.40 -17.74
N ASN A 71 -11.08 -0.13 -17.44
CA ASN A 71 -10.09 0.93 -17.63
C ASN A 71 -8.91 0.76 -16.64
N GLN A 72 -7.74 0.34 -17.15
CA GLN A 72 -6.53 0.06 -16.35
C GLN A 72 -6.08 1.25 -15.47
N LYS A 73 -6.38 2.48 -15.86
CA LYS A 73 -6.05 3.68 -15.07
C LYS A 73 -6.82 3.73 -13.75
N HIS A 74 -8.09 3.32 -13.76
CA HIS A 74 -8.90 3.26 -12.55
C HIS A 74 -8.53 2.07 -11.66
N VAL A 75 -8.07 0.97 -12.27
CA VAL A 75 -7.55 -0.20 -11.53
C VAL A 75 -6.28 0.19 -10.76
N ALA A 76 -5.33 0.86 -11.42
CA ALA A 76 -4.08 1.28 -10.80
C ALA A 76 -4.30 2.28 -9.64
N ALA A 77 -5.25 3.20 -9.76
CA ALA A 77 -5.60 4.12 -8.67
C ALA A 77 -6.18 3.38 -7.45
N ALA A 78 -7.04 2.38 -7.67
CA ALA A 78 -7.65 1.59 -6.60
C ALA A 78 -6.66 0.64 -5.92
N LYS A 79 -5.60 0.19 -6.60
CA LYS A 79 -4.58 -0.70 -6.02
C LYS A 79 -3.95 -0.13 -4.76
N TRP A 80 -3.63 1.16 -4.75
CA TRP A 80 -2.97 1.81 -3.63
C TRP A 80 -3.84 1.83 -2.37
N GLU A 81 -5.15 2.07 -2.52
CA GLU A 81 -6.10 2.02 -1.40
C GLU A 81 -6.24 0.61 -0.80
N PHE A 82 -5.96 -0.43 -1.58
CA PHE A 82 -6.14 -1.83 -1.19
C PHE A 82 -4.86 -2.54 -0.75
N GLU A 83 -3.70 -1.88 -0.82
CA GLU A 83 -2.42 -2.49 -0.44
C GLU A 83 -2.38 -3.02 1.00
N HIS A 84 -3.15 -2.39 1.88
CA HIS A 84 -3.20 -2.64 3.32
C HIS A 84 -4.39 -3.52 3.73
N LEU A 85 -5.26 -3.91 2.79
CA LEU A 85 -6.41 -4.76 3.10
C LEU A 85 -5.98 -6.22 3.33
N SER A 86 -6.65 -6.88 4.28
CA SER A 86 -6.50 -8.32 4.51
C SER A 86 -7.08 -9.14 3.35
N LYS A 87 -6.63 -10.40 3.22
CA LYS A 87 -7.11 -11.34 2.19
C LYS A 87 -8.65 -11.46 2.19
N ALA A 88 -9.26 -11.55 3.38
CA ALA A 88 -10.72 -11.60 3.53
C ALA A 88 -11.42 -10.30 3.07
N GLN A 89 -10.84 -9.12 3.35
CA GLN A 89 -11.41 -7.86 2.88
C GLN A 89 -11.31 -7.74 1.35
N LEU A 90 -10.20 -8.20 0.76
CA LEU A 90 -10.02 -8.23 -0.69
C LEU A 90 -11.03 -9.16 -1.38
N GLU A 91 -11.34 -10.30 -0.77
CA GLU A 91 -12.40 -11.21 -1.22
C GLU A 91 -13.77 -10.52 -1.21
N THR A 92 -14.10 -9.82 -0.12
CA THR A 92 -15.35 -9.05 0.00
C THR A 92 -15.47 -7.98 -1.09
N VAL A 93 -14.38 -7.27 -1.40
CA VAL A 93 -14.37 -6.25 -2.47
C VAL A 93 -14.53 -6.92 -3.85
N ALA A 94 -13.72 -7.93 -4.15
CA ALA A 94 -13.68 -8.56 -5.47
C ALA A 94 -15.02 -9.21 -5.86
N LEU A 95 -15.72 -9.82 -4.89
CA LEU A 95 -16.99 -10.53 -5.11
C LEU A 95 -18.24 -9.73 -4.71
N ASP A 96 -18.11 -8.42 -4.46
CA ASP A 96 -19.23 -7.56 -4.06
C ASP A 96 -20.42 -7.62 -5.05
N PRO A 97 -21.60 -8.11 -4.66
CA PRO A 97 -22.78 -8.12 -5.53
C PRO A 97 -23.59 -6.81 -5.48
N SER A 98 -23.33 -5.93 -4.52
CA SER A 98 -24.12 -4.70 -4.26
C SER A 98 -23.83 -3.54 -5.22
N LYS A 99 -22.80 -3.66 -6.06
CA LYS A 99 -22.26 -2.57 -6.90
C LYS A 99 -21.73 -1.39 -6.09
N THR A 100 -21.44 -1.60 -4.80
CA THR A 100 -20.81 -0.60 -3.93
C THR A 100 -19.37 -0.34 -4.39
N PHE A 101 -18.68 -1.38 -4.83
CA PHE A 101 -17.39 -1.27 -5.50
C PHE A 101 -17.55 -1.25 -7.03
N SER A 102 -16.84 -0.32 -7.67
CA SER A 102 -16.73 -0.22 -9.11
C SER A 102 -15.97 -1.43 -9.68
N GLN A 103 -16.17 -1.74 -10.97
CA GLN A 103 -15.48 -2.88 -11.60
C GLN A 103 -13.96 -2.76 -11.52
N ALA A 104 -13.42 -1.54 -11.62
CA ALA A 104 -11.99 -1.28 -11.49
C ALA A 104 -11.47 -1.59 -10.08
N GLU A 105 -12.23 -1.25 -9.03
CA GLU A 105 -11.89 -1.61 -7.65
C GLU A 105 -11.95 -3.12 -7.43
N LYS A 106 -12.96 -3.81 -8.00
CA LYS A 106 -13.03 -5.27 -7.89
C LYS A 106 -11.84 -5.96 -8.57
N VAL A 107 -11.43 -5.49 -9.74
CA VAL A 107 -10.24 -6.00 -10.44
C VAL A 107 -8.98 -5.73 -9.62
N ALA A 108 -8.82 -4.51 -9.08
CA ALA A 108 -7.67 -4.19 -8.23
C ALA A 108 -7.59 -5.07 -6.98
N ALA A 109 -8.73 -5.34 -6.34
CA ALA A 109 -8.81 -6.22 -5.19
C ALA A 109 -8.50 -7.68 -5.54
N TYR A 110 -9.02 -8.18 -6.68
CA TYR A 110 -8.69 -9.51 -7.20
C TYR A 110 -7.20 -9.64 -7.48
N GLU A 111 -6.60 -8.70 -8.21
CA GLU A 111 -5.17 -8.71 -8.54
C GLU A 111 -4.32 -8.69 -7.26
N ARG A 112 -4.67 -7.85 -6.27
CA ARG A 112 -3.98 -7.83 -4.98
C ARG A 112 -4.13 -9.14 -4.21
N TRP A 113 -5.34 -9.71 -4.17
CA TRP A 113 -5.59 -11.01 -3.54
C TRP A 113 -4.78 -12.11 -4.21
N HIS A 114 -4.71 -12.10 -5.55
CA HIS A 114 -3.96 -13.07 -6.34
C HIS A 114 -2.45 -12.97 -6.08
N VAL A 115 -1.90 -11.75 -5.97
CA VAL A 115 -0.49 -11.55 -5.57
C VAL A 115 -0.20 -12.16 -4.20
N LEU A 116 -1.07 -11.95 -3.21
CA LEU A 116 -0.90 -12.55 -1.88
C LEU A 116 -0.97 -14.08 -1.92
N ASP A 117 -1.81 -14.62 -2.80
CA ASP A 117 -1.96 -16.06 -2.99
C ASP A 117 -0.76 -16.69 -3.70
N GLN A 118 -0.25 -16.05 -4.76
CA GLN A 118 0.96 -16.48 -5.47
C GLN A 118 2.19 -16.46 -4.55
N ALA A 119 2.34 -15.43 -3.71
CA ALA A 119 3.42 -15.39 -2.72
C ALA A 119 3.39 -16.61 -1.77
N GLN A 120 2.21 -16.97 -1.27
CA GLN A 120 2.03 -18.14 -0.41
C GLN A 120 2.34 -19.46 -1.15
N LEU A 121 1.95 -19.56 -2.43
CA LEU A 121 2.32 -20.71 -3.27
C LEU A 121 3.83 -20.81 -3.47
N SER A 122 4.50 -19.69 -3.76
CA SER A 122 5.96 -19.65 -3.89
C SER A 122 6.67 -20.06 -2.60
N ASP A 123 6.15 -19.66 -1.43
CA ASP A 123 6.66 -20.13 -0.13
C ASP A 123 6.50 -21.64 0.04
N ILE A 124 5.33 -22.19 -0.30
CA ILE A 124 5.08 -23.64 -0.23
C ILE A 124 6.02 -24.40 -1.17
N GLN A 125 6.23 -23.89 -2.39
CA GLN A 125 7.17 -24.45 -3.35
C GLN A 125 8.59 -24.45 -2.77
N ARG A 126 9.08 -23.30 -2.28
CA ARG A 126 10.41 -23.14 -1.70
C ARG A 126 10.66 -24.10 -0.53
N GLN A 127 9.74 -24.13 0.44
CA GLN A 127 9.84 -25.00 1.62
C GLN A 127 9.90 -26.49 1.23
N SER A 128 9.17 -26.87 0.17
CA SER A 128 9.17 -28.23 -0.32
C SER A 128 10.48 -28.58 -1.02
N LEU A 129 11.02 -27.67 -1.85
CA LEU A 129 12.27 -27.86 -2.59
C LEU A 129 13.51 -27.94 -1.69
N ASN A 130 13.51 -27.33 -0.51
CA ASN A 130 14.66 -27.35 0.41
C ASN A 130 14.94 -28.76 1.03
N LYS A 131 14.05 -29.74 0.84
CA LYS A 131 14.24 -31.11 1.35
C LYS A 131 14.85 -32.03 0.29
N ARG A 132 16.04 -32.58 0.59
CA ARG A 132 16.94 -33.30 -0.35
C ARG A 132 16.45 -34.66 -0.91
N ALA A 133 15.29 -35.18 -0.50
CA ALA A 133 14.78 -36.48 -0.96
C ALA A 133 13.56 -36.30 -1.88
N THR A 134 13.73 -36.59 -3.16
CA THR A 134 12.78 -36.26 -4.25
C THR A 134 11.39 -36.87 -4.12
N SER A 135 11.26 -38.08 -3.54
CA SER A 135 9.95 -38.70 -3.27
C SER A 135 9.18 -37.98 -2.17
N ASP A 136 9.91 -37.43 -1.20
CA ASP A 136 9.33 -36.73 -0.05
C ASP A 136 8.99 -35.29 -0.44
N THR A 137 9.79 -34.66 -1.29
CA THR A 137 9.59 -33.28 -1.80
C THR A 137 8.24 -33.11 -2.49
N LYS A 138 7.87 -34.02 -3.42
CA LYS A 138 6.59 -33.94 -4.13
C LYS A 138 5.41 -34.20 -3.21
N THR A 139 5.51 -35.23 -2.37
CA THR A 139 4.46 -35.57 -1.39
C THR A 139 4.21 -34.42 -0.40
N MET A 140 5.27 -33.76 0.06
CA MET A 140 5.18 -32.59 0.94
C MET A 140 4.55 -31.38 0.25
N PHE A 141 4.97 -31.08 -0.99
CA PHE A 141 4.36 -30.00 -1.76
C PHE A 141 2.86 -30.25 -1.94
N GLU A 142 2.46 -31.46 -2.34
CA GLU A 142 1.06 -31.82 -2.51
C GLU A 142 0.27 -31.70 -1.20
N ALA A 143 0.84 -32.13 -0.07
CA ALA A 143 0.21 -31.98 1.24
C ALA A 143 0.03 -30.51 1.65
N SER A 144 1.06 -29.68 1.49
CA SER A 144 1.02 -28.25 1.80
C SER A 144 0.10 -27.47 0.86
N LEU A 145 0.10 -27.82 -0.43
CA LEU A 145 -0.82 -27.24 -1.42
C LEU A 145 -2.27 -27.57 -1.08
N ASN A 146 -2.57 -28.82 -0.72
CA ASN A 146 -3.91 -29.22 -0.30
C ASN A 146 -4.33 -28.46 0.96
N ALA A 147 -3.46 -28.35 1.96
CA ALA A 147 -3.73 -27.57 3.16
C ALA A 147 -4.00 -26.08 2.86
N HIS A 148 -3.25 -25.49 1.92
CA HIS A 148 -3.46 -24.13 1.45
C HIS A 148 -4.82 -23.96 0.76
N ILE A 149 -5.17 -24.85 -0.17
CA ILE A 149 -6.48 -24.84 -0.87
C ILE A 149 -7.63 -25.04 0.11
N ASP A 150 -7.47 -25.93 1.10
CA ASP A 150 -8.48 -26.18 2.12
C ASP A 150 -8.68 -24.98 3.06
N SER A 151 -7.63 -24.18 3.26
CA SER A 151 -7.70 -22.96 4.06
C SER A 151 -8.49 -21.82 3.39
N PHE A 152 -8.78 -21.91 2.10
CA PHE A 152 -9.54 -20.89 1.39
C PHE A 152 -10.96 -20.76 1.92
N SER A 153 -11.37 -19.50 2.10
CA SER A 153 -12.75 -19.16 2.37
C SER A 153 -13.65 -19.59 1.20
N PRO A 154 -14.98 -19.69 1.40
CA PRO A 154 -15.92 -19.93 0.30
C PRO A 154 -15.79 -18.89 -0.84
N LEU A 155 -15.46 -17.64 -0.50
CA LEU A 155 -15.26 -16.56 -1.47
C LEU A 155 -13.96 -16.76 -2.27
N ALA A 156 -12.86 -17.06 -1.59
CA ALA A 156 -11.59 -17.39 -2.23
C ALA A 156 -11.71 -18.57 -3.21
N LYS A 157 -12.49 -19.60 -2.85
CA LYS A 157 -12.79 -20.73 -3.76
C LYS A 157 -13.54 -20.30 -5.03
N GLY A 158 -14.35 -19.24 -4.95
CA GLY A 158 -15.00 -18.63 -6.11
C GLY A 158 -14.08 -17.74 -6.96
N MET A 159 -12.88 -17.40 -6.48
CA MET A 159 -11.90 -16.55 -7.16
C MET A 159 -10.81 -17.34 -7.90
N ILE A 160 -10.52 -18.56 -7.48
CA ILE A 160 -9.52 -19.42 -8.13
C ILE A 160 -10.08 -20.14 -9.36
N SER A 161 -9.19 -20.51 -10.30
CA SER A 161 -9.57 -21.28 -11.48
C SER A 161 -9.83 -22.75 -11.12
N ASN A 162 -10.69 -23.43 -11.88
CA ASN A 162 -10.93 -24.88 -11.72
C ASN A 162 -9.67 -25.73 -11.92
N ASN A 163 -8.63 -25.17 -12.55
CA ASN A 163 -7.36 -25.86 -12.83
C ASN A 163 -6.23 -25.41 -11.89
N TYR A 164 -6.53 -24.63 -10.85
CA TYR A 164 -5.55 -24.03 -9.96
C TYR A 164 -4.57 -25.07 -9.38
N GLU A 165 -5.09 -26.16 -8.83
CA GLU A 165 -4.26 -27.24 -8.26
C GLU A 165 -3.37 -27.90 -9.32
N MET A 166 -3.91 -28.15 -10.51
CA MET A 166 -3.17 -28.75 -11.63
C MET A 166 -2.03 -27.84 -12.12
N GLN A 167 -2.30 -26.52 -12.20
CA GLN A 167 -1.31 -25.52 -12.59
C GLN A 167 -0.18 -25.43 -11.56
N ALA A 168 -0.53 -25.35 -10.27
CA ALA A 168 0.45 -25.30 -9.18
C ALA A 168 1.35 -26.54 -9.16
N LYS A 169 0.79 -27.74 -9.33
CA LYS A 169 1.56 -29.00 -9.45
C LYS A 169 2.47 -29.02 -10.67
N SER A 170 1.98 -28.55 -11.82
CA SER A 170 2.78 -28.49 -13.05
C SER A 170 3.94 -27.50 -12.95
N GLN A 171 3.74 -26.35 -12.31
CA GLN A 171 4.80 -25.37 -12.05
C GLN A 171 5.85 -25.95 -11.10
N PHE A 172 5.42 -26.62 -10.03
CA PHE A 172 6.33 -27.28 -9.10
C PHE A 172 7.16 -28.39 -9.76
N ASP A 173 6.54 -29.25 -10.59
CA ASP A 173 7.25 -30.28 -11.34
C ASP A 173 8.29 -29.69 -12.31
N THR A 174 8.07 -28.46 -12.79
CA THR A 174 9.03 -27.72 -13.62
C THR A 174 10.20 -27.21 -12.77
N ALA A 175 9.91 -26.55 -11.66
CA ALA A 175 10.93 -26.06 -10.72
C ALA A 175 11.82 -27.20 -10.17
N LEU A 176 11.24 -28.36 -9.89
CA LEU A 176 11.98 -29.55 -9.45
C LEU A 176 12.96 -30.06 -10.53
N LYS A 177 12.55 -30.05 -11.80
CA LYS A 177 13.42 -30.43 -12.93
C LYS A 177 14.55 -29.42 -13.11
N GLU A 178 14.25 -28.14 -12.97
CA GLU A 178 15.26 -27.08 -13.03
C GLU A 178 16.28 -27.25 -11.90
N LEU A 179 15.85 -27.43 -10.65
CA LEU A 179 16.75 -27.65 -9.51
C LEU A 179 17.70 -28.84 -9.73
N HIS A 180 17.20 -29.96 -10.27
CA HIS A 180 18.03 -31.12 -10.62
C HIS A 180 19.05 -30.83 -11.72
N ASN A 181 18.70 -29.98 -12.69
CA ASN A 181 19.62 -29.56 -13.74
C ASN A 181 20.64 -28.53 -13.23
N SER A 182 20.25 -27.69 -12.27
CA SER A 182 21.06 -26.61 -11.69
C SER A 182 22.14 -27.06 -10.70
N SER A 183 22.13 -28.32 -10.27
CA SER A 183 23.18 -28.89 -9.41
C SER A 183 24.51 -29.13 -10.16
N LYS A 184 24.59 -28.80 -11.47
CA LYS A 184 25.74 -29.13 -12.33
C LYS A 184 26.60 -27.94 -12.81
N ASN A 185 26.28 -26.68 -12.56
CA ASN A 185 27.15 -25.54 -12.94
C ASN A 185 26.91 -24.29 -12.07
N GLY A 186 27.94 -23.59 -11.59
CA GLY A 186 27.79 -22.38 -10.76
C GLY A 186 27.03 -21.22 -11.44
N GLN A 187 26.92 -21.24 -12.77
CA GLN A 187 26.12 -20.29 -13.56
C GLN A 187 24.60 -20.52 -13.42
N SER A 188 24.16 -21.72 -13.03
CA SER A 188 22.75 -22.06 -12.90
C SER A 188 22.11 -21.71 -11.55
N GLN A 189 22.91 -21.31 -10.54
CA GLN A 189 22.34 -20.83 -9.27
C GLN A 189 21.82 -19.40 -9.38
N TYR A 190 22.59 -18.50 -9.98
CA TYR A 190 22.13 -17.14 -10.24
C TYR A 190 20.90 -17.15 -11.16
N GLU A 191 20.91 -17.93 -12.25
CA GLU A 191 19.75 -18.07 -13.15
C GLU A 191 18.50 -18.60 -12.41
N HIS A 192 18.67 -19.54 -11.48
CA HIS A 192 17.59 -20.03 -10.64
C HIS A 192 17.00 -18.93 -9.76
N TYR A 193 17.82 -18.22 -8.99
CA TYR A 193 17.33 -17.16 -8.10
C TYR A 193 16.85 -15.92 -8.86
N TYR A 194 17.36 -15.68 -10.07
CA TYR A 194 16.82 -14.67 -10.97
C TYR A 194 15.40 -15.03 -11.40
N ALA A 195 15.16 -16.29 -11.79
CA ALA A 195 13.81 -16.77 -12.10
C ALA A 195 12.87 -16.71 -10.88
N VAL A 196 13.37 -17.03 -9.67
CA VAL A 196 12.61 -16.88 -8.42
C VAL A 196 12.24 -15.43 -8.18
N MET A 197 13.19 -14.50 -8.29
CA MET A 197 12.98 -13.07 -8.16
C MET A 197 11.95 -12.56 -9.19
N VAL A 198 12.07 -12.99 -10.45
CA VAL A 198 11.12 -12.60 -11.51
C VAL A 198 9.72 -13.15 -11.24
N ASN A 199 9.61 -14.38 -10.74
CA ASN A 199 8.32 -14.94 -10.38
C ASN A 199 7.68 -14.19 -9.21
N ASP A 200 8.46 -13.90 -8.18
CA ASP A 200 7.97 -13.29 -6.93
C ASP A 200 7.65 -11.80 -7.08
N LEU A 201 8.50 -11.03 -7.78
CA LEU A 201 8.30 -9.59 -7.98
C LEU A 201 7.44 -9.27 -9.19
N PHE A 202 7.62 -9.98 -10.31
CA PHE A 202 7.03 -9.62 -11.60
C PHE A 202 5.98 -10.62 -12.11
N GLU A 203 5.47 -11.50 -11.24
CA GLU A 203 4.44 -12.49 -11.60
C GLU A 203 4.89 -13.39 -12.78
N GLY A 204 6.19 -13.65 -12.85
CA GLY A 204 6.81 -14.48 -13.88
C GLY A 204 7.07 -13.77 -15.21
N LYS A 205 6.70 -12.49 -15.35
CA LYS A 205 6.94 -11.69 -16.55
C LYS A 205 7.65 -10.39 -16.23
N GLU A 206 8.96 -10.43 -16.35
CA GLU A 206 9.81 -9.27 -16.13
C GLU A 206 9.50 -8.12 -17.13
N PRO A 207 9.19 -6.91 -16.64
CA PRO A 207 8.94 -5.75 -17.48
C PRO A 207 10.25 -5.06 -17.88
N ALA A 208 10.23 -4.34 -19.01
CA ALA A 208 11.30 -3.41 -19.37
C ALA A 208 11.46 -2.33 -18.29
N ILE A 209 12.72 -1.97 -18.01
CA ILE A 209 13.06 -0.97 -16.99
C ILE A 209 12.42 0.37 -17.36
N SER A 210 11.64 0.91 -16.44
CA SER A 210 11.00 2.23 -16.59
C SER A 210 11.92 3.33 -16.07
N SER A 211 11.90 4.49 -16.74
CA SER A 211 12.68 5.66 -16.33
C SER A 211 11.91 6.55 -15.36
N GLY A 212 12.50 6.79 -14.19
CA GLY A 212 11.98 7.72 -13.18
C GLY A 212 12.29 9.20 -13.45
N VAL A 213 13.10 9.52 -14.46
CA VAL A 213 13.58 10.89 -14.75
C VAL A 213 12.42 11.87 -14.98
N ASN A 214 11.33 11.41 -15.57
CA ASN A 214 10.12 12.22 -15.79
C ASN A 214 9.15 12.22 -14.58
N GLY A 215 9.60 11.71 -13.43
CA GLY A 215 8.85 11.71 -12.19
C GLY A 215 7.46 11.11 -12.27
N MET A 216 6.51 11.77 -11.60
CA MET A 216 5.09 11.44 -11.60
C MET A 216 4.36 11.91 -12.88
N SER A 217 5.01 11.77 -14.04
CA SER A 217 4.33 11.90 -15.33
C SER A 217 3.10 10.99 -15.40
N HIS A 218 2.14 11.32 -16.25
CA HIS A 218 0.92 10.53 -16.37
C HIS A 218 1.19 9.04 -16.67
N ALA A 219 2.23 8.78 -17.44
CA ALA A 219 2.67 7.43 -17.79
C ALA A 219 3.30 6.69 -16.60
N ASN A 220 4.04 7.39 -15.73
CA ASN A 220 4.72 6.79 -14.58
C ASN A 220 3.82 6.64 -13.35
N ALA A 221 2.83 7.52 -13.19
CA ALA A 221 1.94 7.52 -12.02
C ALA A 221 1.25 6.16 -11.80
N LEU A 222 0.87 5.48 -12.91
CA LEU A 222 0.12 4.23 -12.90
C LEU A 222 0.99 2.97 -12.85
N LYS A 223 2.31 3.11 -13.01
CA LYS A 223 3.24 1.98 -13.00
C LYS A 223 3.60 1.53 -11.60
N ASN A 224 3.80 0.23 -11.45
CA ASN A 224 4.25 -0.35 -10.19
C ASN A 224 5.69 0.12 -9.90
N PRO A 225 6.02 0.59 -8.68
CA PRO A 225 7.38 1.01 -8.33
C PRO A 225 8.48 0.02 -8.71
N ILE A 226 8.24 -1.28 -8.61
CA ILE A 226 9.24 -2.31 -8.96
C ILE A 226 9.63 -2.31 -10.45
N GLU A 227 8.80 -1.73 -11.33
CA GLU A 227 9.14 -1.58 -12.76
C GLU A 227 10.30 -0.59 -12.99
N PHE A 228 10.63 0.23 -12.00
CA PHE A 228 11.71 1.22 -12.04
C PHE A 228 13.02 0.69 -11.44
N LEU A 229 13.04 -0.54 -10.92
CA LEU A 229 14.27 -1.19 -10.49
C LEU A 229 15.22 -1.31 -11.68
N THR A 230 16.44 -0.79 -11.50
CA THR A 230 17.53 -0.87 -12.48
C THR A 230 18.00 -2.31 -12.64
N GLN A 231 18.85 -2.58 -13.64
CA GLN A 231 19.40 -3.92 -13.80
C GLN A 231 20.28 -4.29 -12.59
N GLU A 232 21.07 -3.33 -12.10
CA GLU A 232 21.89 -3.49 -10.92
C GLU A 232 21.06 -3.79 -9.67
N ASP A 233 19.91 -3.11 -9.51
CA ASP A 233 18.99 -3.40 -8.41
C ASP A 233 18.43 -4.83 -8.50
N ARG A 234 18.09 -5.31 -9.70
CA ARG A 234 17.56 -6.66 -9.94
C ARG A 234 18.61 -7.75 -9.71
N ASP A 235 19.86 -7.49 -10.10
CA ASP A 235 20.99 -8.38 -9.86
C ASP A 235 21.33 -8.48 -8.37
N LEU A 236 21.22 -7.36 -7.65
CA LEU A 236 21.38 -7.31 -6.20
C LEU A 236 20.25 -8.07 -5.49
N LEU A 237 18.99 -7.83 -5.89
CA LEU A 237 17.84 -8.52 -5.33
C LEU A 237 17.93 -10.04 -5.58
N THR A 238 18.38 -10.47 -6.76
CA THR A 238 18.65 -11.89 -7.06
C THR A 238 19.59 -12.53 -6.03
N GLN A 239 20.67 -11.85 -5.66
CA GLN A 239 21.59 -12.31 -4.62
C GLN A 239 20.93 -12.31 -3.22
N MET A 240 20.06 -11.33 -2.93
CA MET A 240 19.29 -11.32 -1.68
C MET A 240 18.31 -12.49 -1.61
N TYR A 241 17.65 -12.86 -2.71
CA TYR A 241 16.80 -14.07 -2.78
C TYR A 241 17.60 -15.34 -2.52
N GLN A 242 18.79 -15.44 -3.11
CA GLN A 242 19.71 -16.55 -2.82
C GLN A 242 20.07 -16.61 -1.34
N TYR A 243 20.50 -15.49 -0.76
CA TYR A 243 20.85 -15.42 0.65
C TYR A 243 19.66 -15.80 1.54
N ALA A 244 18.48 -15.27 1.23
CA ALA A 244 17.28 -15.50 2.03
C ALA A 244 16.85 -16.96 2.00
N ASP A 245 16.91 -17.62 0.85
CA ASP A 245 16.60 -19.05 0.72
C ASP A 245 17.57 -19.91 1.54
N GLN A 246 18.87 -19.60 1.49
CA GLN A 246 19.91 -20.32 2.22
C GLN A 246 19.83 -20.14 3.75
N ASN A 247 19.21 -19.05 4.21
CA ASN A 247 19.14 -18.68 5.63
C ASN A 247 17.70 -18.64 6.15
N GLU A 248 16.75 -19.26 5.44
CA GLU A 248 15.33 -19.36 5.81
C GLU A 248 14.66 -18.01 6.11
N VAL A 249 15.09 -16.93 5.45
CA VAL A 249 14.49 -15.60 5.57
C VAL A 249 13.22 -15.53 4.73
N ASP A 250 12.16 -14.93 5.30
CA ASP A 250 10.91 -14.67 4.60
C ASP A 250 11.12 -13.66 3.46
N PHE A 251 10.84 -14.09 2.22
CA PHE A 251 10.98 -13.26 1.02
C PHE A 251 10.13 -11.99 1.06
N LYS A 252 9.10 -11.93 1.92
CA LYS A 252 8.32 -10.72 2.11
C LYS A 252 9.18 -9.53 2.55
N TYR A 253 10.26 -9.75 3.30
CA TYR A 253 11.22 -8.69 3.63
C TYR A 253 11.91 -8.13 2.38
N ILE A 254 12.32 -9.00 1.45
CA ILE A 254 12.92 -8.60 0.16
C ILE A 254 11.90 -7.87 -0.70
N GLN A 255 10.65 -8.34 -0.76
CA GLN A 255 9.58 -7.65 -1.50
C GLN A 255 9.35 -6.22 -1.00
N ARG A 256 9.40 -5.99 0.32
CA ARG A 256 9.27 -4.64 0.87
C ARG A 256 10.47 -3.77 0.55
N LEU A 257 11.68 -4.30 0.67
CA LEU A 257 12.89 -3.59 0.27
C LEU A 257 12.89 -3.23 -1.22
N ALA A 258 12.49 -4.15 -2.09
CA ALA A 258 12.35 -3.93 -3.52
C ALA A 258 11.29 -2.86 -3.84
N SER A 259 10.18 -2.83 -3.08
CA SER A 259 9.16 -1.79 -3.19
C SER A 259 9.70 -0.41 -2.81
N ASP A 260 10.45 -0.31 -1.71
CA ASP A 260 11.06 0.94 -1.26
C ASP A 260 12.09 1.45 -2.28
N LEU A 261 12.96 0.56 -2.78
CA LEU A 261 13.96 0.86 -3.79
C LEU A 261 13.31 1.27 -5.12
N GLY A 262 12.31 0.54 -5.57
CA GLY A 262 11.54 0.89 -6.76
C GLY A 262 10.82 2.24 -6.62
N ASN A 263 10.31 2.55 -5.44
CA ASN A 263 9.65 3.83 -5.17
C ASN A 263 10.66 4.99 -5.19
N TYR A 264 11.86 4.77 -4.65
CA TYR A 264 12.97 5.70 -4.76
C TYR A 264 13.35 5.97 -6.23
N ARG A 265 13.55 4.91 -7.04
CA ARG A 265 13.86 5.04 -8.48
C ARG A 265 12.76 5.73 -9.27
N LYS A 266 11.48 5.41 -8.98
CA LYS A 266 10.30 6.02 -9.63
C LYS A 266 10.26 7.54 -9.50
N HIS A 267 10.84 8.09 -8.43
CA HIS A 267 10.85 9.53 -8.13
C HIS A 267 12.21 10.19 -8.45
N ASP A 268 12.84 9.76 -9.55
CA ASP A 268 14.17 10.22 -10.00
C ASP A 268 15.19 10.12 -8.87
N ASP A 269 15.40 8.89 -8.36
CA ASP A 269 16.32 8.62 -7.26
C ASP A 269 16.00 9.50 -6.02
N GLY A 270 14.70 9.61 -5.72
CA GLY A 270 14.17 10.37 -4.59
C GLY A 270 14.26 11.89 -4.71
N LYS A 271 14.79 12.45 -5.81
CA LYS A 271 14.93 13.91 -6.00
C LYS A 271 13.58 14.62 -6.06
N LEU A 272 12.54 13.92 -6.53
CA LEU A 272 11.19 14.47 -6.64
C LEU A 272 10.35 14.28 -5.38
N LEU A 273 10.90 13.62 -4.37
CA LEU A 273 10.29 13.53 -3.05
C LEU A 273 10.89 14.60 -2.14
N GLY A 274 10.05 15.56 -1.76
CA GLY A 274 10.39 16.57 -0.77
C GLY A 274 10.65 15.95 0.59
N ASN A 275 11.39 16.66 1.43
CA ASN A 275 11.57 16.29 2.82
C ASN A 275 10.36 16.78 3.61
N PHE A 276 9.64 15.88 4.28
CA PHE A 276 8.46 16.23 5.05
C PHE A 276 8.77 17.23 6.18
N ASN A 277 9.99 17.19 6.70
CA ASN A 277 10.39 18.11 7.77
C ASN A 277 10.64 19.54 7.24
N GLU A 278 10.53 19.76 5.93
CA GLU A 278 10.76 21.03 5.24
C GLU A 278 9.45 21.57 4.63
N GLY A 279 8.49 21.95 5.48
CA GLY A 279 7.39 22.82 5.07
C GLY A 279 5.98 22.24 5.13
N HIS A 280 5.73 21.20 5.94
CA HIS A 280 4.38 20.78 6.27
C HIS A 280 3.88 21.43 7.57
N PHE A 281 2.60 21.78 7.58
CA PHE A 281 1.93 22.46 8.69
C PHE A 281 0.57 21.84 8.96
N ASP A 282 0.13 21.90 10.21
CA ASP A 282 -1.24 21.55 10.57
C ASP A 282 -2.23 22.69 10.28
N ALA A 283 -3.51 22.44 10.55
CA ALA A 283 -4.58 23.43 10.36
C ALA A 283 -4.45 24.67 11.27
N GLN A 284 -3.57 24.63 12.28
CA GLN A 284 -3.27 25.76 13.17
C GLN A 284 -1.99 26.51 12.75
N GLY A 285 -1.36 26.13 11.64
CA GLY A 285 -0.12 26.75 11.16
C GLY A 285 1.13 26.33 11.93
N ARG A 286 1.04 25.27 12.74
CA ARG A 286 2.20 24.69 13.45
C ARG A 286 2.94 23.78 12.50
N GLN A 287 4.26 23.92 12.45
CA GLN A 287 5.10 23.09 11.59
C GLN A 287 5.05 21.65 12.08
N LEU A 288 4.82 20.73 11.15
CA LEU A 288 4.85 19.29 11.39
C LEU A 288 6.25 18.76 11.11
N SER A 289 6.67 17.79 11.91
CA SER A 289 7.91 17.05 11.69
C SER A 289 7.71 15.57 11.98
N VAL A 290 8.43 14.75 11.25
CA VAL A 290 8.49 13.31 11.40
C VAL A 290 9.85 12.90 11.94
N GLU A 291 9.81 12.02 12.93
CA GLU A 291 10.96 11.37 13.55
C GLU A 291 10.81 9.85 13.49
N PHE A 292 11.92 9.13 13.58
CA PHE A 292 11.86 7.68 13.76
C PHE A 292 11.33 7.32 15.14
N THR A 293 10.71 6.15 15.26
CA THR A 293 10.44 5.54 16.58
C THR A 293 11.76 5.28 17.30
N ASP A 294 11.77 5.19 18.64
CA ASP A 294 13.00 4.91 19.40
C ASP A 294 13.71 3.63 18.92
N ARG A 295 12.92 2.60 18.57
CA ARG A 295 13.41 1.35 18.00
C ARG A 295 14.14 1.60 16.69
N ASP A 296 13.47 2.24 15.73
CA ASP A 296 14.00 2.43 14.39
C ASP A 296 15.15 3.43 14.39
N LYS A 297 15.09 4.44 15.25
CA LYS A 297 16.20 5.37 15.49
C LYS A 297 17.45 4.63 15.94
N THR A 298 17.34 3.71 16.90
CA THR A 298 18.48 2.92 17.37
C THR A 298 19.08 2.08 16.24
N THR A 299 18.25 1.47 15.40
CA THR A 299 18.71 0.70 14.24
C THR A 299 19.36 1.57 13.17
N VAL A 300 18.76 2.72 12.83
CA VAL A 300 19.31 3.67 11.85
C VAL A 300 20.63 4.25 12.35
N ASP A 301 20.72 4.64 13.62
CA ASP A 301 21.97 5.14 14.22
C ASP A 301 23.07 4.07 14.16
N SER A 302 22.72 2.79 14.40
CA SER A 302 23.65 1.66 14.28
C SER A 302 24.11 1.43 12.84
N LEU A 303 23.18 1.46 11.89
CA LEU A 303 23.47 1.35 10.47
C LEU A 303 24.40 2.49 10.01
N LEU A 304 24.12 3.74 10.39
CA LEU A 304 24.95 4.90 10.04
C LEU A 304 26.35 4.85 10.65
N ALA A 305 26.53 4.13 11.76
CA ALA A 305 27.82 3.94 12.42
C ALA A 305 28.62 2.74 11.87
N THR A 306 28.01 1.84 11.10
CA THR A 306 28.69 0.63 10.61
C THR A 306 29.68 0.95 9.48
N GLN A 307 30.76 0.17 9.41
CA GLN A 307 31.74 0.27 8.32
C GLN A 307 31.20 -0.37 7.03
N SER A 308 30.25 -1.30 7.14
CA SER A 308 29.64 -2.04 6.04
C SER A 308 28.93 -1.11 5.03
N LEU A 309 28.52 0.09 5.43
CA LEU A 309 27.92 1.08 4.52
C LEU A 309 28.85 1.47 3.36
N ALA A 310 30.17 1.44 3.57
CA ALA A 310 31.12 1.85 2.55
C ALA A 310 31.27 0.81 1.43
N SER A 311 31.19 -0.47 1.80
CA SER A 311 31.43 -1.67 0.98
C SER A 311 30.15 -2.35 0.49
N SER A 312 28.99 -2.04 1.08
CA SER A 312 27.70 -2.56 0.64
C SER A 312 27.42 -2.22 -0.83
N ALA A 313 26.83 -3.19 -1.54
CA ALA A 313 26.37 -3.02 -2.90
C ALA A 313 25.06 -2.21 -3.03
N LEU A 314 24.39 -1.89 -1.90
CA LEU A 314 23.20 -1.04 -1.91
C LEU A 314 23.54 0.41 -2.30
N ASP A 315 22.65 1.02 -3.06
CA ASP A 315 22.80 2.41 -3.51
C ASP A 315 22.90 3.37 -2.31
N LYS A 316 23.98 4.15 -2.27
CA LYS A 316 24.26 5.07 -1.15
C LYS A 316 23.28 6.23 -1.08
N GLY A 317 22.77 6.69 -2.22
CA GLY A 317 21.70 7.69 -2.30
C GLY A 317 20.40 7.15 -1.73
N PHE A 318 20.06 5.90 -2.06
CA PHE A 318 18.92 5.19 -1.48
C PHE A 318 19.07 5.04 0.04
N LEU A 319 20.22 4.59 0.54
CA LEU A 319 20.45 4.46 1.99
C LEU A 319 20.36 5.82 2.71
N SER A 320 20.93 6.88 2.14
CA SER A 320 20.79 8.24 2.67
C SER A 320 19.34 8.72 2.65
N PHE A 321 18.56 8.33 1.65
CA PHE A 321 17.14 8.67 1.55
C PHE A 321 16.33 7.97 2.64
N MET A 322 16.55 6.65 2.82
CA MET A 322 15.82 5.84 3.79
C MET A 322 16.15 6.21 5.24
N THR A 323 17.40 6.59 5.52
CA THR A 323 17.86 6.97 6.87
C THR A 323 17.52 8.42 7.25
N ASN A 324 16.88 9.18 6.37
CA ASN A 324 16.34 10.49 6.70
C ASN A 324 14.86 10.36 7.13
N PRO A 325 14.50 10.76 8.36
CA PRO A 325 13.15 10.54 8.89
C PRO A 325 12.06 11.30 8.12
N GLY A 326 12.36 12.48 7.59
CA GLY A 326 11.41 13.23 6.77
C GLY A 326 11.28 12.73 5.33
N ARG A 327 12.07 11.72 4.93
CA ARG A 327 11.98 11.06 3.61
C ARG A 327 11.58 9.60 3.77
N GLY A 328 12.49 8.78 4.31
CA GLY A 328 12.30 7.36 4.54
C GLY A 328 11.27 7.05 5.63
N GLY A 329 11.16 7.85 6.69
CA GLY A 329 10.25 7.57 7.81
C GLY A 329 8.77 7.43 7.41
N ILE A 330 8.33 8.17 6.38
CA ILE A 330 6.95 8.13 5.88
C ILE A 330 6.78 7.10 4.77
N SER A 331 7.77 6.97 3.91
CA SER A 331 7.68 6.17 2.67
C SER A 331 8.13 4.72 2.83
N HIS A 332 8.85 4.38 3.90
CA HIS A 332 9.35 3.04 4.16
C HIS A 332 8.23 2.06 4.46
N MET A 333 8.15 1.01 3.66
CA MET A 333 7.23 -0.12 3.86
C MET A 333 7.93 -1.34 4.47
N GLY A 334 9.26 -1.37 4.48
CA GLY A 334 10.07 -2.45 5.02
C GLY A 334 10.42 -2.32 6.51
N SER A 335 11.47 -3.05 6.91
CA SER A 335 12.05 -3.02 8.25
C SER A 335 13.45 -2.41 8.20
N TYR A 336 13.72 -1.37 8.99
CA TYR A 336 15.06 -0.80 9.13
C TYR A 336 16.07 -1.83 9.64
N GLN A 337 15.63 -2.78 10.48
CA GLN A 337 16.49 -3.86 10.96
C GLN A 337 16.88 -4.82 9.84
N PHE A 338 15.94 -5.12 8.94
CA PHE A 338 16.23 -5.92 7.76
C PHE A 338 17.10 -5.16 6.75
N LEU A 339 16.86 -3.85 6.55
CA LEU A 339 17.73 -3.01 5.72
C LEU A 339 19.16 -3.02 6.25
N HIS A 340 19.34 -2.88 7.57
CA HIS A 340 20.65 -2.95 8.20
C HIS A 340 21.33 -4.31 7.99
N HIS A 341 20.60 -5.39 8.23
CA HIS A 341 21.07 -6.75 7.98
C HIS A 341 21.52 -6.94 6.52
N MET A 342 20.75 -6.45 5.54
CA MET A 342 21.10 -6.54 4.13
C MET A 342 22.32 -5.68 3.76
N VAL A 343 22.53 -4.53 4.41
CA VAL A 343 23.76 -3.74 4.23
C VAL A 343 24.99 -4.54 4.65
N GLU A 344 24.93 -5.23 5.80
CA GLU A 344 26.02 -6.08 6.28
C GLU A 344 26.26 -7.30 5.38
N VAL A 345 25.17 -7.99 4.97
CA VAL A 345 25.24 -9.15 4.06
C VAL A 345 25.88 -8.76 2.73
N THR A 346 25.44 -7.66 2.13
CA THR A 346 25.93 -7.21 0.81
C THR A 346 27.33 -6.60 0.87
N ALA A 347 27.79 -6.20 2.05
CA ALA A 347 29.18 -5.86 2.32
C ALA A 347 30.08 -7.10 2.51
N GLY A 348 29.50 -8.30 2.63
CA GLY A 348 30.22 -9.53 2.94
C GLY A 348 30.74 -9.60 4.37
N GLU A 349 30.11 -8.86 5.29
CA GLU A 349 30.51 -8.76 6.69
C GLU A 349 29.66 -9.67 7.59
N GLN A 350 30.16 -9.91 8.80
CA GLN A 350 29.39 -10.64 9.81
C GLN A 350 28.19 -9.80 10.23
N THR A 351 27.00 -10.38 10.15
CA THR A 351 25.76 -9.65 10.49
C THR A 351 25.63 -9.46 11.99
N SER A 352 25.15 -8.28 12.39
CA SER A 352 24.91 -7.92 13.80
C SER A 352 23.70 -8.62 14.39
N VAL A 353 22.77 -9.07 13.55
CA VAL A 353 21.57 -9.83 13.91
C VAL A 353 21.57 -11.16 13.17
N SER A 354 21.04 -12.22 13.81
CA SER A 354 20.87 -13.52 13.14
C SER A 354 19.79 -13.46 12.08
N ALA A 355 20.00 -14.14 10.95
CA ALA A 355 19.02 -14.30 9.88
C ALA A 355 17.70 -14.94 10.38
N ASP A 356 17.76 -15.77 11.42
CA ASP A 356 16.57 -16.40 12.04
C ASP A 356 15.52 -15.38 12.51
N THR A 357 15.95 -14.15 12.81
CA THR A 357 15.08 -13.03 13.19
C THR A 357 14.08 -12.68 12.08
N PHE A 358 14.40 -13.04 10.83
CA PHE A 358 13.63 -12.70 9.64
C PHE A 358 12.92 -13.90 9.02
N ASN A 359 12.80 -15.02 9.74
CA ASN A 359 12.12 -16.23 9.24
C ASN A 359 10.62 -16.07 9.02
N LYS A 360 10.03 -15.03 9.60
CA LYS A 360 8.63 -14.65 9.43
C LYS A 360 8.53 -13.14 9.37
N TYR A 361 7.85 -12.65 8.35
CA TYR A 361 7.59 -11.24 8.19
C TYR A 361 6.61 -10.71 9.24
N VAL A 362 7.01 -9.61 9.89
CA VAL A 362 6.18 -8.87 10.84
C VAL A 362 5.86 -7.51 10.25
N SER A 363 4.60 -7.30 9.89
CA SER A 363 4.11 -5.98 9.44
C SER A 363 4.02 -5.01 10.60
N ALA A 364 4.36 -3.74 10.38
CA ALA A 364 3.98 -2.68 11.30
C ALA A 364 2.44 -2.63 11.41
N SER A 365 1.91 -2.73 12.63
CA SER A 365 0.48 -2.86 12.91
C SER A 365 -0.29 -1.53 12.87
N ALA A 366 0.40 -0.38 12.90
CA ALA A 366 -0.20 0.95 12.84
C ALA A 366 0.78 2.02 12.34
N ASN A 367 0.28 3.23 12.08
CA ASN A 367 1.12 4.40 11.77
C ASN A 367 2.04 4.78 12.95
N ASP A 368 1.55 4.64 14.18
CA ASP A 368 2.31 4.93 15.42
C ASP A 368 3.50 3.97 15.63
N ASP A 369 3.53 2.84 14.92
CA ASP A 369 4.65 1.89 14.93
C ASP A 369 5.73 2.22 13.89
N ARG A 370 5.49 3.19 13.00
CA ARG A 370 6.38 3.49 11.86
C ARG A 370 7.15 4.79 12.03
N TYR A 371 6.52 5.80 12.61
CA TYR A 371 7.14 7.10 12.82
C TYR A 371 6.42 7.88 13.92
N VAL A 372 7.12 8.88 14.46
CA VAL A 372 6.57 9.82 15.44
C VAL A 372 6.29 11.14 14.70
N LEU A 373 5.03 11.58 14.73
CA LEU A 373 4.62 12.88 14.18
C LEU A 373 4.55 13.93 15.31
N ASN A 374 5.36 14.97 15.17
CA ASN A 374 5.42 16.09 16.10
C ASN A 374 4.85 17.35 15.45
N ALA A 375 4.30 18.25 16.26
CA ALA A 375 3.90 19.59 15.86
C ALA A 375 4.66 20.61 16.71
N SER A 376 5.14 21.69 16.08
CA SER A 376 5.81 22.79 16.78
C SER A 376 4.91 23.40 17.86
N LYS A 377 5.52 23.92 18.93
CA LYS A 377 4.75 24.60 20.01
C LYS A 377 4.18 25.94 19.57
N THR A 378 4.84 26.59 18.62
CA THR A 378 4.47 27.90 18.08
C THR A 378 3.88 27.73 16.70
N SER A 379 2.79 28.44 16.42
CA SER A 379 2.32 28.59 15.04
C SER A 379 3.27 29.53 14.30
N THR A 380 3.75 29.07 13.15
CA THR A 380 4.63 29.84 12.25
C THR A 380 3.84 30.58 11.19
N ILE A 381 2.57 30.22 11.03
CA ILE A 381 1.61 30.83 10.11
C ILE A 381 0.39 31.23 10.93
N GLU A 382 0.33 32.48 11.37
CA GLU A 382 -0.95 33.06 11.77
C GLU A 382 -1.82 33.16 10.51
N PHE A 383 -2.64 32.14 10.29
CA PHE A 383 -3.69 32.21 9.29
C PHE A 383 -4.74 33.18 9.80
N GLU A 384 -4.60 34.44 9.40
CA GLU A 384 -5.67 35.41 9.49
C GLU A 384 -6.49 35.26 8.18
N PRO A 385 -7.65 34.57 8.20
CA PRO A 385 -8.47 34.39 7.01
C PRO A 385 -9.11 35.74 6.64
N ASP A 386 -9.40 35.98 5.36
CA ASP A 386 -10.10 37.20 4.96
C ASP A 386 -11.58 37.21 5.40
N VAL A 387 -12.16 36.03 5.66
CA VAL A 387 -13.55 35.83 6.09
C VAL A 387 -13.64 34.75 7.16
N VAL A 388 -14.43 35.00 8.21
CA VAL A 388 -14.75 34.02 9.26
C VAL A 388 -16.25 33.77 9.27
N CYS A 389 -16.66 32.51 9.18
CA CYS A 389 -18.07 32.11 9.29
C CYS A 389 -18.34 31.36 10.60
N LYS A 390 -19.28 31.87 11.39
CA LYS A 390 -19.75 31.22 12.64
C LYS A 390 -21.27 31.14 12.64
N ASN A 391 -21.81 29.94 12.86
CA ASN A 391 -23.25 29.69 12.96
C ASN A 391 -24.07 30.22 11.75
N GLY A 392 -23.52 30.12 10.54
CA GLY A 392 -24.18 30.59 9.32
C GLY A 392 -24.11 32.11 9.07
N HIS A 393 -23.45 32.87 9.96
CA HIS A 393 -23.11 34.27 9.74
C HIS A 393 -21.64 34.37 9.36
N CYS A 394 -21.34 35.03 8.24
CA CYS A 394 -19.97 35.25 7.78
C CYS A 394 -19.61 36.73 7.93
N GLU A 395 -18.43 37.00 8.45
CA GLU A 395 -17.89 38.34 8.67
C GLU A 395 -16.52 38.46 8.00
N VAL A 396 -16.27 39.60 7.37
CA VAL A 396 -14.96 39.93 6.79
C VAL A 396 -14.03 40.37 7.92
N THR A 397 -12.84 39.78 8.01
CA THR A 397 -11.83 40.16 9.00
C THR A 397 -11.17 41.49 8.65
N GLU A 398 -10.40 42.08 9.56
CA GLU A 398 -9.65 43.31 9.28
C GLU A 398 -8.69 43.15 8.09
N LYS A 399 -8.06 41.98 7.96
CA LYS A 399 -7.25 41.62 6.80
C LYS A 399 -8.08 41.47 5.52
N GLY A 400 -9.26 40.86 5.60
CA GLY A 400 -10.16 40.80 4.45
C GLY A 400 -10.60 42.20 4.00
N GLN A 401 -10.86 43.10 4.93
CA GLN A 401 -11.21 44.49 4.63
C GLN A 401 -10.05 45.24 3.96
N SER A 402 -8.82 45.07 4.45
CA SER A 402 -7.63 45.68 3.83
C SER A 402 -7.31 45.10 2.45
N ASN A 403 -7.67 43.84 2.20
CA ASN A 403 -7.59 43.17 0.90
C ASN A 403 -8.78 43.46 -0.03
N GLY A 404 -9.74 44.30 0.38
CA GLY A 404 -10.89 44.70 -0.44
C GLY A 404 -12.00 43.66 -0.54
N VAL A 405 -12.03 42.67 0.36
CA VAL A 405 -13.08 41.64 0.42
C VAL A 405 -14.36 42.25 0.99
N THR A 406 -15.50 42.00 0.34
CA THR A 406 -16.83 42.41 0.80
C THR A 406 -17.80 41.23 0.73
N ILE A 407 -18.73 41.13 1.67
CA ILE A 407 -19.80 40.12 1.67
C ILE A 407 -21.08 40.80 1.18
N THR A 408 -21.61 40.38 0.04
CA THR A 408 -22.91 40.84 -0.45
C THR A 408 -24.04 40.04 0.21
N PRO A 409 -25.04 40.70 0.83
CA PRO A 409 -26.19 40.01 1.40
C PRO A 409 -27.15 39.59 0.28
N GLU A 410 -27.09 38.33 -0.14
CA GLU A 410 -28.15 37.77 -1.00
C GLU A 410 -29.32 37.24 -0.17
N ALA A 411 -30.52 37.59 -0.63
CA ALA A 411 -31.80 37.31 -0.01
C ALA A 411 -32.10 35.81 0.06
N GLY A 412 -32.53 35.34 1.24
CA GLY A 412 -33.46 34.21 1.43
C GLY A 412 -33.08 32.84 0.86
N ASN A 413 -32.68 31.91 1.74
CA ASN A 413 -32.77 30.45 1.57
C ASN A 413 -32.18 29.85 0.28
N SER A 414 -30.88 29.99 0.11
CA SER A 414 -30.02 28.99 -0.52
C SER A 414 -28.58 29.25 -0.09
N ALA A 415 -27.79 28.19 0.12
CA ALA A 415 -26.36 28.33 0.42
C ALA A 415 -25.70 29.32 -0.54
N PRO A 416 -24.80 30.21 -0.09
CA PRO A 416 -24.23 31.23 -0.96
C PRO A 416 -23.52 30.53 -2.12
N ALA A 417 -24.00 30.80 -3.33
CA ALA A 417 -23.19 30.54 -4.50
C ALA A 417 -21.97 31.46 -4.37
N MET A 418 -20.78 30.87 -4.26
CA MET A 418 -19.56 31.61 -4.57
C MET A 418 -19.65 32.00 -6.05
N ASP A 419 -20.15 33.21 -6.34
CA ASP A 419 -19.98 33.84 -7.64
C ASP A 419 -18.51 34.26 -7.74
N LEU A 420 -17.69 33.32 -8.19
CA LEU A 420 -16.29 33.53 -8.57
C LEU A 420 -16.23 34.36 -9.87
N LYS A 421 -16.78 35.59 -9.85
CA LYS A 421 -16.48 36.62 -10.84
C LYS A 421 -15.30 37.44 -10.35
N SER A 422 -14.14 36.81 -10.28
CA SER A 422 -12.90 37.57 -10.26
C SER A 422 -12.36 37.57 -11.69
N ALA A 423 -12.02 38.76 -12.19
CA ALA A 423 -11.33 38.92 -13.47
C ALA A 423 -10.05 38.06 -13.54
N ALA A 424 -9.50 37.62 -12.40
CA ALA A 424 -8.38 36.69 -12.34
C ALA A 424 -8.76 35.25 -12.75
N LEU A 425 -9.99 34.78 -12.51
CA LEU A 425 -10.43 33.45 -12.97
C LEU A 425 -10.67 33.43 -14.49
N GLU A 426 -11.25 34.50 -15.04
CA GLU A 426 -11.33 34.67 -16.50
C GLU A 426 -9.96 34.81 -17.14
N SER A 427 -9.00 35.47 -16.47
CA SER A 427 -7.60 35.53 -16.90
C SER A 427 -6.95 34.14 -16.94
N ILE A 428 -7.20 33.29 -15.92
CA ILE A 428 -6.70 31.92 -15.83
C ILE A 428 -7.38 30.99 -16.86
N ILE A 429 -8.66 31.21 -17.16
CA ILE A 429 -9.40 30.45 -18.19
C ILE A 429 -8.99 30.90 -19.61
N GLN A 430 -8.72 32.19 -19.82
CA GLN A 430 -8.13 32.73 -21.06
C GLN A 430 -6.70 32.21 -21.28
N LEU A 431 -5.88 32.11 -20.23
CA LEU A 431 -4.54 31.49 -20.27
C LEU A 431 -4.56 30.01 -20.68
N ARG A 432 -5.66 29.30 -20.45
CA ARG A 432 -5.83 27.90 -20.86
C ARG A 432 -6.27 27.74 -22.33
N LYS A 433 -6.78 28.80 -22.98
CA LYS A 433 -7.29 28.75 -24.36
C LYS A 433 -6.24 29.00 -25.44
N HIS A 434 -5.04 29.44 -25.08
CA HIS A 434 -3.93 29.68 -26.01
C HIS A 434 -2.82 28.65 -25.83
N GLU A 435 -3.10 27.42 -26.26
CA GLU A 435 -2.16 26.27 -26.23
C GLU A 435 -0.98 26.40 -27.21
N LYS A 436 -0.84 27.51 -27.97
CA LYS A 436 0.06 27.59 -29.13
C LYS A 436 0.83 28.92 -29.34
N THR A 437 1.01 29.78 -28.34
CA THR A 437 1.84 31.00 -28.51
C THR A 437 2.90 31.14 -27.43
N GLN A 438 4.08 31.66 -27.83
CA GLN A 438 5.32 31.85 -27.05
C GLN A 438 5.22 32.75 -25.80
N GLU A 439 4.02 33.21 -25.45
CA GLU A 439 3.77 34.09 -24.30
C GLU A 439 3.33 33.34 -23.04
N ASN A 440 3.26 32.00 -23.08
CA ASN A 440 3.00 31.18 -21.91
C ASN A 440 4.29 31.01 -21.08
N ILE A 441 4.22 31.41 -19.80
CA ILE A 441 5.31 31.33 -18.81
C ILE A 441 5.81 29.89 -18.63
N TRP A 442 4.93 28.89 -18.76
CA TRP A 442 5.30 27.47 -18.73
C TRP A 442 6.07 27.03 -19.98
N TYR A 443 5.84 27.66 -21.14
CA TYR A 443 6.57 27.39 -22.38
C TYR A 443 7.98 28.00 -22.34
N GLN A 444 8.15 29.16 -21.71
CA GLN A 444 9.47 29.77 -21.49
C GLN A 444 10.33 28.99 -20.49
N TRP A 445 9.71 28.22 -19.60
CA TRP A 445 10.40 27.37 -18.64
C TRP A 445 10.85 26.03 -19.27
N LEU A 446 10.09 25.49 -20.22
CA LEU A 446 10.38 24.21 -20.89
C LEU A 446 11.25 24.33 -22.16
N ALA A 447 11.45 25.53 -22.70
CA ALA A 447 12.21 25.75 -23.93
C ALA A 447 13.69 26.14 -23.70
N ASN A 448 14.15 26.14 -22.45
CA ASN A 448 15.54 26.44 -22.07
C ASN A 448 16.23 25.26 -21.37
N ASP A 449 15.98 24.03 -21.84
CA ASP A 449 16.86 22.86 -21.65
C ASP A 449 16.91 22.01 -22.93
#